data_AF-A0A974WL67-F1
#
_entry.id   AF-A0A974WL67-F1
#
_cell.length_a   1.000
_cell.length_b   1.000
_cell.length_c   1.000
_cell.angle_alpha   90.00
_cell.angle_beta   90.00
_cell.angle_gamma   90.00
#
_symmetry.space_group_name_H-M   'P 1'
#
loop_
_entity.id
_entity.type
_entity.pdbx_description
1 polymer ?
#
loop_
_entity_poly.entity_id
_entity_poly.type
_entity_poly.pdbx_seq_one_letter_code
_entity_poly.pdbx_strand_id
1 'polypeptide(L)' 'MDPDRDICSAKGCQADAVWDLQWNNPKIHTPERRKSWLACEEHRSSLSDFLGARGFLKDVVEHRTER' A
#
# COMPACT_ATOMS: atom_id res chain seq x y z
N MET A 1 2.55 12.33 -19.10
CA MET A 1 2.68 11.65 -17.79
C MET A 1 2.13 12.63 -16.78
N ASP A 2 0.96 12.36 -16.23
CA ASP A 2 0.34 13.21 -15.21
C ASP A 2 1.09 12.91 -13.89
N PRO A 3 1.97 13.80 -13.41
CA PRO A 3 2.86 13.50 -12.29
C PRO A 3 2.15 13.49 -10.93
N ASP A 4 0.84 13.66 -10.92
CA ASP A 4 0.04 14.02 -9.74
C ASP A 4 -0.98 12.93 -9.36
N ARG A 5 -0.90 11.76 -9.99
CA ARG A 5 -1.73 10.60 -9.63
C ARG A 5 -0.94 9.60 -8.82
N ASP A 6 -1.48 9.31 -7.64
CA ASP A 6 -1.04 8.23 -6.78
C ASP A 6 -1.48 6.89 -7.38
N ILE A 7 -0.51 6.12 -7.88
CA ILE A 7 -0.77 4.89 -8.63
C ILE A 7 -0.66 3.66 -7.72
N CYS A 8 -1.51 2.67 -7.97
CA CYS A 8 -1.43 1.37 -7.33
C CYS A 8 -0.03 0.73 -7.46
N SER A 9 0.50 0.24 -6.34
CA SER A 9 1.80 -0.44 -6.23
C SER A 9 1.80 -1.86 -6.79
N ALA A 10 0.65 -2.40 -7.21
CA ALA A 10 0.57 -3.69 -7.86
C ALA A 10 1.30 -3.65 -9.20
N LYS A 11 2.10 -4.69 -9.48
CA LYS A 11 2.97 -4.73 -10.65
C LYS A 11 2.16 -4.57 -11.95
N GLY A 12 2.44 -3.51 -12.70
CA GLY A 12 1.77 -3.23 -13.98
C GLY A 12 0.39 -2.60 -13.85
N CYS A 13 -0.09 -2.32 -12.65
CA CYS A 13 -1.33 -1.58 -12.45
C CYS A 13 -1.07 -0.07 -12.62
N GLN A 14 -1.98 0.62 -13.32
CA GLN A 14 -1.95 2.07 -13.50
C GLN A 14 -3.22 2.75 -12.95
N ALA A 15 -4.04 2.00 -12.21
CA ALA A 15 -5.25 2.54 -11.59
C ALA A 15 -4.90 3.48 -10.44
N ASP A 16 -5.78 4.46 -10.21
CA ASP A 16 -5.68 5.38 -9.08
C ASP A 16 -5.78 4.61 -7.76
N ALA A 17 -4.87 4.92 -6.85
CA ALA A 17 -4.87 4.34 -5.52
C ALA A 17 -5.83 5.09 -4.60
N VAL A 18 -6.65 4.33 -3.90
CA VAL A 18 -7.62 4.85 -2.91
C VAL A 18 -7.41 4.21 -1.53
N TRP A 19 -6.37 3.37 -1.40
CA TRP A 19 -5.97 2.71 -0.16
C TRP A 19 -4.46 2.87 0.07
N ASP A 20 -4.07 3.11 1.32
CA ASP A 20 -2.69 3.02 1.79
C ASP A 20 -2.57 1.82 2.73
N LEU A 21 -1.78 0.83 2.30
CA LEU A 21 -1.43 -0.33 3.11
C LEU A 21 -0.14 -0.01 3.86
N GLN A 22 -0.26 0.26 5.15
CA GLN A 22 0.87 0.48 6.02
C GLN A 22 1.47 -0.86 6.44
N TRP A 23 2.77 -1.02 6.23
CA TRP A 23 3.47 -2.26 6.54
C TRP A 23 4.85 -2.04 7.13
N ASN A 24 5.35 -3.06 7.84
CA ASN A 24 6.67 -3.10 8.42
C ASN A 24 7.23 -4.52 8.34
N ASN A 25 8.44 -4.65 7.78
CA ASN A 25 9.20 -5.89 7.84
C ASN A 25 10.24 -5.79 8.98
N PRO A 26 10.02 -6.44 10.13
CA PRO A 26 10.88 -6.30 11.30
C PRO A 26 12.28 -6.88 11.09
N LYS A 27 12.50 -7.67 10.04
CA LYS A 27 13.83 -8.20 9.69
C LYS A 27 14.78 -7.12 9.16
N ILE A 28 14.24 -6.01 8.64
CA ILE A 28 15.02 -4.96 7.95
C ILE A 28 14.68 -3.54 8.42
N HIS A 29 13.61 -3.35 9.19
CA HIS A 29 13.11 -2.05 9.60
C HIS A 29 12.91 -2.03 11.12
N THR A 30 13.14 -0.86 11.72
CA THR A 30 12.81 -0.64 13.13
C THR A 30 11.31 -0.79 13.37
N PRO A 31 10.88 -1.16 14.60
CA PRO A 31 9.47 -1.36 14.91
C PRO A 31 8.60 -0.12 14.70
N GLU A 32 9.15 1.09 14.79
CA GLU A 32 8.40 2.34 14.53
C GLU A 32 8.26 2.66 13.04
N ARG A 33 9.15 2.17 12.17
CA ARG A 33 9.10 2.51 10.75
C ARG A 33 7.87 1.89 10.09
N ARG A 34 7.12 2.66 9.31
CA ARG A 34 6.05 2.16 8.43
C ARG A 34 6.40 2.54 7.00
N LYS A 35 6.19 1.61 6.08
CA LYS A 35 6.19 1.89 4.65
C LYS A 35 4.75 1.83 4.16
N SER A 36 4.47 2.61 3.11
CA SER A 36 3.18 2.67 2.45
C SER A 36 3.24 1.94 1.12
N TRP A 37 2.25 1.09 0.86
CA TRP A 37 1.96 0.54 -0.46
C TRP A 37 0.56 1.00 -0.86
N LEU A 38 0.50 1.73 -1.96
CA LEU A 38 -0.75 2.26 -2.47
C LEU A 38 -1.53 1.19 -3.24
N ALA A 39 -2.84 1.14 -3.09
CA ALA A 39 -3.69 0.16 -3.77
C ALA A 39 -4.98 0.79 -4.32
N CYS A 40 -5.37 0.35 -5.51
CA CYS A 40 -6.74 0.55 -6.01
C CYS A 40 -7.70 -0.45 -5.35
N GLU A 41 -9.00 -0.29 -5.59
CA GLU A 41 -10.03 -1.17 -5.00
C GLU A 41 -9.81 -2.65 -5.36
N GLU A 42 -9.47 -2.95 -6.62
CA GLU A 42 -9.20 -4.33 -7.08
C GLU A 42 -8.02 -4.98 -6.37
N HIS A 43 -6.92 -4.25 -6.17
CA HIS A 43 -5.67 -4.83 -5.68
C HIS A 43 -5.48 -4.73 -4.17
N ARG A 44 -6.33 -3.99 -3.46
CA ARG A 44 -6.28 -3.86 -1.99
C ARG A 44 -6.21 -5.22 -1.31
N SER A 45 -7.10 -6.16 -1.67
CA SER A 45 -7.15 -7.48 -1.03
C SER A 45 -5.85 -8.25 -1.27
N SER A 46 -5.44 -8.41 -2.54
CA SER A 46 -4.26 -9.19 -2.88
C SER A 46 -2.97 -8.68 -2.23
N LEU A 47 -2.78 -7.35 -2.16
CA LEU A 47 -1.62 -6.76 -1.48
C LEU A 47 -1.71 -6.93 0.04
N SER A 48 -2.90 -6.78 0.62
CA SER A 48 -3.13 -7.02 2.06
C SER A 48 -2.86 -8.47 2.43
N ASP A 49 -3.33 -9.43 1.63
CA ASP A 49 -3.11 -10.86 1.83
C ASP A 49 -1.62 -11.21 1.77
N PHE A 50 -0.90 -10.64 0.79
CA PHE A 50 0.55 -10.82 0.65
C PHE A 50 1.32 -10.33 1.89
N LEU A 51 0.97 -9.15 2.40
CA LEU A 51 1.60 -8.56 3.58
C LEU A 51 1.17 -9.28 4.87
N GLY A 52 -0.10 -9.64 4.98
CA GLY A 52 -0.70 -10.34 6.11
C GLY A 52 -0.13 -11.73 6.30
N ALA A 53 0.01 -12.51 5.23
CA ALA A 53 0.63 -13.85 5.28
C ALA A 53 2.08 -13.84 5.79
N ARG A 54 2.76 -12.69 5.74
CA ARG A 54 4.13 -12.49 6.23
C ARG A 54 4.19 -11.78 7.58
N GLY A 55 3.05 -11.40 8.15
CA GLY A 55 2.97 -10.61 9.38
C GLY A 55 3.49 -9.17 9.25
N PHE A 56 3.56 -8.66 8.01
CA PHE A 56 4.09 -7.33 7.73
C PHE A 56 3.01 -6.26 7.73
N LEU A 57 1.76 -6.61 7.43
CA LEU A 57 0.65 -5.66 7.41
C LEU A 57 0.44 -5.08 8.80
N LYS A 58 0.32 -3.75 8.89
CA LYS A 58 0.10 -3.01 10.13
C LYS A 58 -1.25 -2.32 10.12
N ASP A 59 -1.58 -1.67 9.02
CA ASP A 59 -2.88 -1.02 8.87
C ASP A 59 -3.26 -0.91 7.38
N VAL A 60 -4.55 -0.70 7.14
CA VAL A 60 -5.10 -0.39 5.81
C VAL A 60 -6.05 0.78 5.97
N VAL A 61 -5.62 1.94 5.48
CA VAL A 61 -6.37 3.18 5.61
C VAL A 61 -6.80 3.68 4.24
N GLU A 62 -7.90 4.44 4.20
CA GLU A 62 -8.30 5.13 2.96
C GLU A 62 -7.19 6.11 2.56
N HIS A 63 -6.68 5.96 1.34
CA HIS A 63 -5.79 6.94 0.72
C HIS A 63 -6.68 7.98 0.06
N ARG A 64 -7.07 8.98 0.85
CA ARG A 64 -7.72 10.15 0.30
C ARG A 64 -6.63 10.97 -0.36
N THR A 65 -6.60 10.95 -1.69
CA THR A 65 -5.82 11.91 -2.48
C THR A 65 -6.49 13.29 -2.33
N GLU A 66 -6.37 13.88 -1.14
CA GLU A 66 -6.73 15.27 -0.91
C GLU A 66 -5.61 16.11 -1.52
N ARG A 67 -5.89 16.66 -2.71
CA ARG A 67 -5.16 17.81 -3.22
C ARG A 67 -5.51 19.06 -2.42
#